data_AF-U6DDU7-F1
#
_entry.id   AF-U6DDU7-F1
#
_cell.length_a   1.000
_cell.length_b   1.000
_cell.length_c   1.000
_cell.angle_alpha   90.00
_cell.angle_beta   90.00
_cell.angle_gamma   90.00
#
_symmetry.space_group_name_H-M   'P 1'
#
loop_
_entity.id
_entity.type
_entity.pdbx_description
1 polymer ?
#
loop_
_entity_poly.entity_id
_entity_poly.type
_entity_poly.pdbx_seq_one_letter_code
_entity_poly.pdbx_strand_id
1 'polypeptide(L)'
;AQLREAFGDLALFFYDQHGGEVIGVLWKPSSFQPQPFKASNVKGRMVTSRGGELVMVPNVEAILEDWAILGEGLVQAVEARSERWTV
;
A
#
# COMPACT_ATOMS: atom_id res chain seq x y z
N ALA A 1 13.41 5.50 3.94
CA ALA A 1 13.03 5.08 5.31
C ALA A 1 11.55 5.30 5.60
N GLN A 2 11.00 6.50 5.33
CA GLN A 2 9.61 6.89 5.63
C GLN A 2 8.53 5.95 5.06
N LEU A 3 8.64 5.47 3.82
CA LEU A 3 7.66 4.52 3.23
C LEU A 3 7.50 3.25 4.07
N ARG A 4 8.61 2.66 4.54
CA ARG A 4 8.58 1.44 5.37
C ARG A 4 7.99 1.71 6.76
N GLU A 5 8.30 2.86 7.34
CA GLU A 5 7.72 3.25 8.63
C GLU A 5 6.20 3.48 8.50
N ALA A 6 5.78 4.07 7.38
CA ALA A 6 4.40 4.46 7.18
C ALA A 6 3.48 3.30 6.78
N PHE A 7 3.97 2.38 5.94
CA PHE A 7 3.17 1.34 5.27
C PHE A 7 3.81 -0.06 5.35
N GLY A 8 4.82 -0.24 6.22
CA GLY A 8 5.54 -1.50 6.36
C GLY A 8 4.70 -2.62 6.95
N ASP A 9 3.54 -2.33 7.54
CA ASP A 9 2.52 -3.31 7.93
C ASP A 9 1.77 -3.83 6.69
N LEU A 10 1.49 -2.98 5.70
CA LEU A 10 0.72 -3.29 4.49
C LEU A 10 1.56 -3.92 3.36
N ALA A 11 2.78 -3.43 3.14
CA ALA A 11 3.62 -3.79 1.99
C ALA A 11 5.10 -3.95 2.34
N LEU A 12 5.83 -4.62 1.46
CA LEU A 12 7.29 -4.73 1.46
C LEU A 12 7.86 -3.81 0.38
N PHE A 13 8.95 -3.12 0.72
CA PHE A 13 9.62 -2.18 -0.17
C PHE A 13 11.02 -2.69 -0.51
N PHE A 14 11.42 -2.57 -1.77
CA PHE A 14 12.71 -3.03 -2.29
C PHE A 14 13.32 -1.89 -3.09
N TYR A 15 14.58 -1.59 -2.83
CA TYR A 15 15.33 -0.58 -3.55
C TYR A 15 16.80 -0.94 -3.50
N ASP A 16 17.59 -0.47 -4.45
CA ASP A 16 19.04 -0.57 -4.40
C ASP A 16 19.60 0.61 -3.58
N GLN A 17 20.37 0.29 -2.54
CA GLN A 17 20.95 1.29 -1.65
C GLN A 17 22.22 1.95 -2.22
N HIS A 18 22.81 1.35 -3.26
CA HIS A 18 24.05 1.81 -3.89
C HIS A 18 23.80 2.53 -5.22
N GLY A 19 22.55 2.61 -5.66
CA GLY A 19 22.14 3.24 -6.92
C GLY A 19 20.69 2.90 -7.29
N GLY A 20 20.28 3.19 -8.52
CA GLY A 20 18.93 2.90 -9.00
C GLY A 20 17.90 3.99 -8.70
N GLU A 21 16.86 4.03 -9.53
CA GLU A 21 15.86 5.11 -9.54
C GLU A 21 14.44 4.59 -9.24
N VAL A 22 14.30 3.30 -8.96
CA VAL A 22 13.02 2.60 -8.83
C VAL A 22 12.90 1.93 -7.47
N ILE A 23 11.71 2.06 -6.86
CA ILE A 23 11.33 1.32 -5.66
C ILE A 23 10.32 0.24 -6.08
N GLY A 24 10.68 -1.02 -5.92
CA GLY A 24 9.76 -2.14 -6.05
C GLY A 24 8.89 -2.27 -4.79
N VAL A 25 7.59 -2.45 -4.96
CA VAL A 25 6.66 -2.64 -3.83
C VAL A 25 5.86 -3.92 -4.02
N LEU A 26 5.82 -4.74 -2.96
CA LEU A 26 5.04 -5.96 -2.92
C LEU A 26 4.04 -5.89 -1.77
N TRP A 27 2.75 -5.98 -2.09
CA TRP A 27 1.72 -6.05 -1.06
C TRP A 27 1.80 -7.36 -0.28
N LYS A 28 1.63 -7.31 1.04
CA LYS A 28 1.48 -8.55 1.81
C LYS A 28 0.07 -9.10 1.60
N PRO A 29 -0.09 -10.39 1.24
CA PRO A 29 -1.41 -10.98 1.05
C PRO A 29 -2.32 -10.88 2.29
N SER A 30 -1.73 -10.95 3.49
CA SER A 30 -2.45 -10.80 4.77
C SER A 30 -3.05 -9.40 4.97
N SER A 31 -2.51 -8.36 4.35
CA SER A 31 -3.00 -6.99 4.47
C SER A 31 -4.39 -6.81 3.87
N PHE A 32 -4.71 -7.59 2.84
CA PHE A 32 -5.99 -7.61 2.14
C PHE A 32 -7.05 -8.51 2.77
N GLN A 33 -6.70 -9.25 3.82
CA GLN A 33 -7.71 -9.96 4.60
C GLN A 33 -8.60 -8.93 5.31
N PRO A 34 -9.93 -9.02 5.18
CA PRO A 34 -10.83 -8.14 5.92
C PRO A 34 -10.59 -8.26 7.42
N GLN A 35 -10.51 -7.13 8.13
CA GLN A 35 -10.29 -7.11 9.57
C GLN A 35 -11.39 -6.32 10.29
N PRO A 36 -11.70 -6.66 11.55
CA PRO A 36 -12.57 -5.82 12.38
C PRO A 36 -11.99 -4.42 12.53
N PHE A 37 -12.86 -3.42 12.67
CA PHE A 37 -12.44 -2.05 12.96
C PHE A 37 -11.66 -1.98 14.28
N LYS A 38 -10.47 -1.38 14.23
CA LYS A 38 -9.66 -1.02 15.41
C LYS A 38 -9.02 0.33 15.14
N ALA A 39 -9.14 1.27 16.10
CA ALA A 39 -8.61 2.62 15.96
C ALA A 39 -7.09 2.65 15.65
N SER A 40 -6.32 1.71 16.19
CA SER A 40 -4.89 1.58 15.95
C SER A 40 -4.50 1.09 14.54
N ASN A 41 -5.48 0.61 13.75
CA ASN A 41 -5.27 0.01 12.43
C ASN A 41 -6.17 0.70 11.38
N VAL A 42 -6.29 2.03 11.44
CA VAL A 42 -7.08 2.81 10.47
C VAL A 42 -6.21 3.32 9.32
N LYS A 43 -4.89 3.49 9.54
CA LYS A 43 -3.96 4.05 8.55
C LYS A 43 -3.96 3.21 7.26
N GLY A 44 -4.07 3.87 6.11
CA GLY A 44 -4.08 3.22 4.80
C GLY A 44 -5.29 2.30 4.54
N ARG A 45 -6.33 2.35 5.39
CA ARG A 45 -7.49 1.47 5.27
C ARG A 45 -8.79 2.26 5.17
N MET A 46 -9.80 1.61 4.61
CA MET A 46 -11.17 2.11 4.55
C MET A 46 -12.14 1.08 5.13
N VAL A 47 -13.25 1.57 5.66
CA VAL A 47 -14.39 0.73 6.06
C VAL A 47 -15.17 0.36 4.81
N THR A 48 -15.53 -0.91 4.68
CA THR A 48 -16.46 -1.41 3.67
C THR A 48 -17.47 -2.37 4.30
N SER A 49 -18.63 -2.53 3.66
CA SER A 49 -19.63 -3.51 4.07
C SER A 49 -19.47 -4.78 3.25
N ARG A 50 -19.27 -5.92 3.92
CA ARG A 50 -19.18 -7.23 3.27
C ARG A 50 -20.13 -8.19 3.96
N GLY A 51 -21.20 -8.58 3.27
CA GLY A 51 -22.22 -9.47 3.84
C GLY A 51 -23.01 -8.87 5.00
N GLY A 52 -23.12 -7.54 5.08
CA GLY A 52 -23.79 -6.84 6.18
C GLY A 52 -22.87 -6.50 7.37
N GLU A 53 -21.63 -6.99 7.37
CA GLU A 53 -20.64 -6.66 8.39
C GLU A 53 -19.70 -5.54 7.92
N LEU A 54 -19.38 -4.61 8.82
CA LEU A 54 -18.39 -3.57 8.58
C LEU A 54 -16.99 -4.13 8.82
N VAL A 55 -16.15 -4.09 7.79
CA VAL A 55 -14.78 -4.58 7.83
C VAL A 55 -13.83 -3.52 7.27
N MET A 56 -12.58 -3.58 7.70
CA MET A 56 -11.49 -2.74 7.24
C MET A 56 -10.69 -3.46 6.16
N VAL A 57 -10.43 -2.78 5.05
CA VAL A 57 -9.55 -3.25 3.96
C VAL A 57 -8.61 -2.12 3.53
N PRO A 58 -7.44 -2.41 2.93
CA PRO A 58 -6.56 -1.37 2.40
C PRO A 58 -7.28 -0.51 1.35
N ASN A 59 -7.13 0.81 1.43
CA ASN A 59 -7.54 1.71 0.35
C ASN A 59 -6.37 1.90 -0.61
N VAL A 60 -6.27 1.02 -1.60
CA VAL A 60 -5.10 0.95 -2.50
C VAL A 60 -4.89 2.27 -3.23
N GLU A 61 -5.94 2.88 -3.75
CA GLU A 61 -5.84 4.14 -4.51
C GLU A 61 -5.26 5.26 -3.64
N ALA A 62 -5.78 5.45 -2.43
CA ALA A 62 -5.27 6.46 -1.52
C ALA A 62 -3.82 6.19 -1.09
N ILE A 63 -3.44 4.93 -0.87
CA ILE A 63 -2.05 4.59 -0.53
C ILE A 63 -1.09 4.91 -1.69
N LEU A 64 -1.49 4.64 -2.93
CA LEU A 64 -0.65 4.95 -4.10
C LEU A 64 -0.46 6.46 -4.25
N GLU A 65 -1.52 7.24 -3.99
CA GLU A 65 -1.45 8.71 -3.96
C GLU A 65 -0.53 9.21 -2.83
N ASP A 66 -0.68 8.66 -1.62
CA ASP A 66 0.18 8.98 -0.47
C ASP A 66 1.67 8.74 -0.80
N TRP A 67 2.01 7.70 -1.56
CA TRP A 67 3.40 7.45 -1.97
C TRP A 67 3.94 8.51 -2.94
N ALA A 68 3.10 8.99 -3.86
CA ALA A 68 3.48 10.08 -4.76
C ALA A 68 3.69 11.39 -3.97
N ILE A 69 2.79 11.68 -3.03
CA ILE A 69 2.88 12.87 -2.16
C ILE A 69 4.13 12.81 -1.26
N LEU A 70 4.37 11.68 -0.59
CA LEU A 70 5.55 11.47 0.25
C LEU A 70 6.87 11.56 -0.52
N GLY A 71 6.82 11.33 -1.84
CA GLY A 71 7.97 11.49 -2.72
C GLY A 71 8.38 12.95 -2.94
N GLU A 72 7.52 13.92 -2.61
CA GLU A 72 7.81 15.37 -2.68
C GLU A 72 8.54 15.81 -3.96
N GLY A 73 8.06 15.35 -5.13
CA GLY A 73 8.64 15.68 -6.44
C GLY A 73 9.80 14.80 -6.90
N LEU A 74 10.26 13.85 -6.07
CA LEU A 74 11.22 12.80 -6.49
C LEU A 74 10.53 11.66 -7.24
N VAL A 75 9.29 11.35 -6.87
CA VAL A 75 8.50 10.30 -7.50
C VAL A 75 7.86 10.84 -8.77
N GLN A 76 8.27 10.32 -9.92
CA GLN A 76 7.70 10.72 -11.22
C GLN A 76 6.41 9.99 -11.54
N ALA A 77 6.28 8.73 -11.12
CA ALA A 77 5.11 7.90 -11.35
C ALA A 77 5.01 6.78 -10.31
N VAL A 78 3.78 6.31 -10.06
CA VAL A 78 3.50 5.12 -9.26
C VAL A 78 2.65 4.17 -10.10
N GLU A 79 3.20 3.00 -10.44
CA GLU A 79 2.54 2.02 -11.30
C GLU A 79 2.07 0.81 -10.49
N ALA A 80 0.75 0.61 -10.38
CA ALA A 80 0.19 -0.61 -9.83
C ALA A 80 0.09 -1.71 -10.89
N ARG A 81 0.82 -2.82 -10.70
CA ARG A 81 0.74 -4.01 -11.55
C ARG A 81 0.08 -5.14 -10.78
N SER A 82 -0.94 -5.77 -11.38
CA SER A 82 -1.58 -6.97 -10.82
C SER A 82 -1.13 -8.21 -11.59
N GLU A 83 -1.07 -9.36 -10.94
CA GLU A 83 -0.64 -10.64 -11.55
C GLU A 83 -1.60 -11.17 -12.64
N ARG A 84 -2.68 -10.45 -12.99
CA ARG A 84 -3.61 -10.84 -14.08
C ARG A 84 -3.09 -10.56 -15.50
N TRP A 85 -1.78 -10.44 -15.69
CA TRP A 85 -1.19 -10.18 -17.01
C TRP A 85 -0.81 -11.51 -17.69
N THR A 86 -1.68 -11.98 -18.58
CA THR A 86 -1.30 -12.91 -19.65
C THR A 86 -0.60 -12.08 -20.74
N VAL A 87 0.63 -12.45 -21.08
CA VAL A 87 1.29 -12.06 -22.34
C VAL A 87 0.82 -13.01 -23.42
#